data_AF-A0A6N7XTR9-F1
#
_entry.id   AF-A0A6N7XTR9-F1
#
_cell.length_a   1.000
_cell.length_b   1.000
_cell.length_c   1.000
_cell.angle_alpha   90.00
_cell.angle_beta   90.00
_cell.angle_gamma   90.00
#
_symmetry.space_group_name_H-M   'P 1'
#
loop_
_entity.id
_entity.type
_entity.pdbx_description
1 polymer ?
#
loop_
_entity_poly.entity_id
_entity_poly.type
_entity_poly.pdbx_seq_one_letter_code
_entity_poly.pdbx_strand_id
1 'polypeptide(L)'
;MKNIKFDNKGLTLIELIVTIAIMGIALQMIYSLFFVGNKSFNFGKNKGFAQQNARTVSELLINELRTAKDIRFNEGTIKEEHFSLEVDNENLIKKTYDSIGTEDVEKRKTLFTDFLESIEFNSQDTNGNGIINITIKVVEEGNKVNEIYSVNFNILLENILNYKENNIQNKIYYSKYN
;
A
#
# COMPACT_ATOMS: atom_id res chain seq x y z
N MET A 1 -15.08 -61.33 33.96
CA MET A 1 -15.65 -60.34 33.02
C MET A 1 -16.35 -59.26 33.84
N LYS A 2 -15.94 -58.00 33.72
CA LYS A 2 -16.42 -56.88 34.56
C LYS A 2 -17.66 -56.29 33.91
N ASN A 3 -18.82 -56.47 34.53
CA ASN A 3 -20.10 -55.97 34.02
C ASN A 3 -20.13 -54.43 34.09
N ILE A 4 -20.16 -53.78 32.93
CA ILE A 4 -20.41 -52.34 32.81
C ILE A 4 -21.92 -52.16 33.01
N LYS A 5 -22.33 -51.60 34.14
CA LYS A 5 -23.72 -51.19 34.38
C LYS A 5 -23.94 -49.86 33.66
N PHE A 6 -24.81 -49.84 32.64
CA PHE A 6 -25.33 -48.60 32.08
C PHE A 6 -26.41 -48.07 33.04
N ASP A 7 -26.17 -46.91 33.65
CA ASP A 7 -27.13 -46.23 34.55
C ASP A 7 -28.17 -45.50 33.68
N ASN A 8 -29.42 -45.98 33.67
CA ASN A 8 -30.53 -45.45 32.86
C ASN A 8 -31.20 -44.24 33.53
N LYS A 9 -30.42 -43.22 33.92
CA LYS A 9 -30.99 -41.96 34.43
C LYS A 9 -31.25 -41.01 33.26
N GLY A 10 -32.52 -40.79 32.95
CA GLY A 10 -32.94 -39.77 31.98
C GLY A 10 -32.72 -38.36 32.52
N LEU A 11 -32.60 -37.37 31.62
CA LEU A 11 -32.56 -35.96 31.98
C LEU A 11 -33.91 -35.53 32.57
N THR A 12 -33.89 -34.85 33.70
CA THR A 12 -35.11 -34.24 34.25
C THR A 12 -35.51 -33.02 33.41
N LEU A 13 -36.80 -32.70 33.41
CA LEU A 13 -37.32 -31.55 32.64
C LEU A 13 -36.68 -30.24 33.07
N ILE A 14 -36.40 -30.08 34.37
CA ILE A 14 -35.76 -28.87 34.90
C ILE A 14 -34.30 -28.76 34.45
N GLU A 15 -33.55 -29.86 34.43
CA GLU A 15 -32.17 -29.86 33.92
C GLU A 15 -32.12 -29.48 32.45
N LEU A 16 -33.08 -29.95 31.64
CA LEU A 16 -33.16 -29.58 30.23
C LEU A 16 -33.43 -28.08 30.04
N ILE A 17 -34.39 -27.52 30.78
CA ILE A 17 -34.74 -26.09 30.69
C ILE A 17 -33.55 -25.22 31.11
N VAL A 18 -32.90 -25.55 32.23
CA VAL A 18 -31.73 -24.83 32.72
C VAL A 18 -30.56 -24.93 31.73
N THR A 19 -30.34 -26.11 31.14
CA THR A 19 -29.30 -26.30 30.12
C THR A 19 -29.54 -25.45 28.89
N ILE A 20 -30.78 -25.41 28.37
CA ILE A 20 -31.13 -24.57 27.21
C ILE A 20 -30.97 -23.09 27.54
N ALA A 21 -31.37 -22.65 28.74
CA ALA A 21 -31.20 -21.27 29.19
C ALA A 21 -29.72 -20.86 29.24
N ILE A 22 -28.86 -21.70 29.81
CA ILE A 22 -27.41 -21.47 29.85
C ILE A 22 -26.82 -21.49 28.43
N MET A 23 -27.25 -22.42 27.58
CA MET A 23 -26.76 -22.54 26.21
C MET A 23 -27.11 -21.31 25.35
N GLY A 24 -28.30 -20.72 25.55
CA GLY A 24 -28.66 -19.46 24.89
C GLY A 24 -27.71 -18.31 25.22
N ILE A 25 -27.37 -18.16 26.51
CA ILE A 25 -26.41 -17.14 26.97
C ILE A 25 -25.01 -17.44 26.41
N ALA A 26 -24.58 -18.71 26.44
CA ALA A 26 -23.28 -19.12 25.92
C ALA A 26 -23.14 -18.85 24.41
N LEU A 27 -24.17 -19.20 23.63
CA LEU A 27 -24.18 -18.96 22.19
C LEU A 27 -24.10 -17.47 21.86
N GLN A 28 -24.82 -16.61 22.59
CA GLN A 28 -24.76 -15.16 22.38
C GLN A 28 -23.32 -14.63 22.55
N MET A 29 -22.60 -15.11 23.56
CA MET A 29 -21.19 -14.72 23.78
C MET A 29 -20.28 -15.22 22.66
N ILE A 30 -20.44 -16.48 22.25
CA ILE A 30 -19.64 -17.08 21.17
C ILE A 30 -19.85 -16.33 19.86
N TYR A 31 -21.10 -16.02 19.51
CA TYR A 31 -21.42 -15.28 18.28
C TYR A 31 -20.81 -13.87 18.29
N SER A 32 -20.87 -13.17 19.42
CA SER A 32 -20.26 -11.85 19.57
C SER A 32 -18.74 -11.90 19.34
N LEU A 33 -18.05 -12.85 20.00
CA LEU A 33 -16.60 -13.02 19.83
C LEU A 33 -16.22 -13.42 18.41
N PHE A 34 -16.99 -14.30 17.78
CA PHE A 34 -16.74 -14.73 16.40
C PHE A 34 -16.81 -13.55 15.42
N PHE A 35 -17.86 -12.72 15.53
CA PHE A 35 -18.03 -11.57 14.63
C PHE A 35 -16.95 -10.51 14.85
N VAL A 36 -16.65 -10.16 16.11
CA VAL A 36 -15.60 -9.20 16.43
C VAL A 36 -14.23 -9.72 15.99
N GLY A 37 -13.93 -11.00 16.25
CA GLY A 37 -12.69 -11.63 15.83
C GLY A 37 -12.50 -11.59 14.32
N ASN A 38 -13.52 -11.98 13.56
CA ASN A 38 -13.45 -11.94 12.10
C ASN A 38 -13.30 -10.51 11.55
N LYS A 39 -14.03 -9.54 12.13
CA LYS A 39 -13.89 -8.13 11.75
C LYS A 39 -12.48 -7.61 12.04
N SER A 40 -11.95 -7.88 13.23
CA SER A 40 -10.61 -7.45 13.64
C SER A 40 -9.52 -8.11 12.80
N PHE A 41 -9.67 -9.38 12.44
CA PHE A 41 -8.73 -10.10 11.59
C PHE A 41 -8.70 -9.51 10.18
N ASN A 42 -9.87 -9.30 9.57
CA ASN A 42 -9.95 -8.75 8.21
C ASN A 42 -9.41 -7.31 8.15
N PHE A 43 -9.74 -6.48 9.15
CA PHE A 43 -9.16 -5.14 9.29
C PHE A 43 -7.63 -5.18 9.41
N GLY A 44 -7.09 -6.02 10.31
CA GLY A 44 -5.64 -6.14 10.49
C GLY A 44 -4.93 -6.65 9.23
N LYS A 45 -5.55 -7.61 8.53
CA LYS A 45 -5.06 -8.18 7.28
C LYS A 45 -4.99 -7.11 6.18
N ASN A 46 -6.08 -6.38 5.95
CA ASN A 46 -6.16 -5.35 4.91
C ASN A 46 -5.14 -4.22 5.15
N LYS A 47 -5.07 -3.75 6.40
CA LYS A 47 -4.07 -2.77 6.81
C LYS A 47 -2.65 -3.29 6.60
N GLY A 48 -2.39 -4.55 6.91
CA GLY A 48 -1.10 -5.19 6.67
C GLY A 48 -0.70 -5.19 5.19
N PHE A 49 -1.64 -5.51 4.29
CA PHE A 49 -1.39 -5.46 2.85
C PHE A 49 -1.14 -4.03 2.36
N ALA A 50 -1.94 -3.04 2.79
CA ALA A 50 -1.73 -1.65 2.40
C ALA A 50 -0.33 -1.14 2.84
N GLN A 51 0.14 -1.56 4.02
CA GLN A 51 1.50 -1.27 4.50
C GLN A 51 2.58 -1.92 3.64
N GLN A 52 2.43 -3.20 3.32
CA GLN A 52 3.37 -3.93 2.49
C GLN A 52 3.46 -3.35 1.07
N ASN A 53 2.32 -2.97 0.50
CA ASN A 53 2.23 -2.35 -0.81
C ASN A 53 2.95 -1.00 -0.83
N ALA A 54 2.67 -0.13 0.15
CA ALA A 54 3.35 1.15 0.26
C ALA A 54 4.88 1.00 0.41
N ARG A 55 5.34 -0.01 1.17
CA ARG A 55 6.77 -0.31 1.30
C ARG A 55 7.39 -0.80 0.00
N THR A 56 6.73 -1.71 -0.70
CA THR A 56 7.19 -2.21 -2.01
C THR A 56 7.33 -1.07 -3.01
N VAL A 57 6.33 -0.19 -3.09
CA VAL A 57 6.37 1.01 -3.94
C VAL A 57 7.50 1.95 -3.50
N SER A 58 7.70 2.16 -2.19
CA SER A 58 8.80 2.99 -1.69
C SER A 58 10.16 2.45 -2.14
N GLU A 59 10.39 1.14 -2.00
CA GLU A 59 11.65 0.48 -2.40
C GLU A 59 11.87 0.59 -3.92
N LEU A 60 10.82 0.44 -4.73
CA LEU A 60 10.88 0.65 -6.18
C LEU A 60 11.25 2.09 -6.54
N LEU A 61 10.61 3.08 -5.91
CA LEU A 61 10.90 4.50 -6.15
C LEU A 61 12.32 4.88 -5.71
N ILE A 62 12.79 4.37 -4.56
CA ILE A 62 14.17 4.54 -4.11
C ILE A 62 15.14 4.00 -5.15
N ASN A 63 14.92 2.77 -5.63
CA ASN A 63 15.81 2.14 -6.61
C ASN A 63 15.78 2.84 -7.98
N GLU A 64 14.66 3.42 -8.38
CA GLU A 64 14.54 4.15 -9.64
C GLU A 64 15.16 5.55 -9.56
N LEU A 65 14.92 6.30 -8.47
CA LEU A 65 15.25 7.72 -8.38
C LEU A 65 16.59 8.03 -7.72
N ARG A 66 17.09 7.19 -6.81
CA ARG A 66 18.35 7.43 -6.07
C ARG A 66 19.54 7.70 -6.99
N THR A 67 19.63 6.94 -8.09
CA THR A 67 20.73 7.03 -9.07
C THR A 67 20.36 7.83 -10.31
N ALA A 68 19.23 8.54 -10.30
CA ALA A 68 18.82 9.39 -11.42
C ALA A 68 19.87 10.46 -11.71
N LYS A 69 20.08 10.74 -13.00
CA LYS A 69 21.03 11.74 -13.51
C LYS A 69 20.42 13.15 -13.48
N ASP A 70 19.16 13.28 -13.86
CA ASP A 70 18.39 14.52 -13.79
C ASP A 70 16.96 14.20 -13.32
N ILE A 71 16.31 15.16 -12.66
CA ILE A 71 14.93 15.06 -12.20
C ILE A 71 14.19 16.37 -12.51
N ARG A 72 12.95 16.24 -12.99
CA ARG A 72 12.05 17.35 -13.31
C ARG A 72 10.63 17.04 -12.84
N PHE A 73 9.94 18.05 -12.32
CA PHE A 73 8.53 17.95 -11.93
C PHE A 73 7.58 18.28 -13.09
N ASN A 74 8.08 18.98 -14.10
CA ASN A 74 7.32 19.37 -15.28
C ASN A 74 7.91 18.72 -16.53
N GLU A 75 7.08 18.54 -17.56
CA GLU A 75 7.47 18.11 -18.89
C GLU A 75 8.28 19.23 -19.57
N GLY A 76 9.58 19.29 -19.25
CA GLY A 76 10.55 20.11 -19.95
C GLY A 76 11.12 19.35 -21.15
N THR A 77 11.76 20.06 -22.07
CA THR A 77 12.45 19.44 -23.21
C THR A 77 13.75 18.77 -22.73
N ILE A 78 13.64 17.58 -22.16
CA ILE A 78 14.80 16.73 -21.84
C ILE A 78 15.32 16.19 -23.18
N LYS A 79 16.49 16.70 -23.62
CA LYS A 79 17.11 16.35 -24.91
C LYS A 79 17.84 14.99 -24.87
N GLU A 80 17.28 14.03 -24.14
CA GLU A 80 17.80 12.68 -23.96
C GLU A 80 16.66 11.71 -23.62
N GLU A 81 16.89 10.41 -23.82
CA GLU A 81 15.96 9.38 -23.36
C GLU A 81 15.73 9.54 -21.85
N HIS A 82 14.46 9.60 -21.48
CA HIS A 82 14.06 9.86 -20.10
C HIS A 82 12.81 9.08 -19.76
N PHE A 83 12.47 9.09 -18.48
CA PHE A 83 11.39 8.29 -17.93
C PHE A 83 10.44 9.18 -17.14
N SER A 84 9.21 8.72 -16.98
CA SER A 84 8.31 9.28 -15.97
C SER A 84 7.73 8.19 -15.07
N LEU A 85 7.46 8.57 -13.83
CA LEU A 85 6.72 7.76 -12.86
C LEU A 85 5.45 8.50 -12.50
N GLU A 86 4.31 7.82 -12.64
CA GLU A 86 2.99 8.32 -12.29
C GLU A 86 2.09 7.17 -11.84
N VAL A 87 1.01 7.50 -11.14
CA VAL A 87 -0.04 6.55 -10.82
C VAL A 87 -1.10 6.58 -11.91
N ASP A 88 -1.39 5.42 -12.50
CA ASP A 88 -2.44 5.25 -13.52
C ASP A 88 -3.29 4.03 -13.16
N ASN A 89 -4.59 4.24 -13.01
CA ASN A 89 -5.57 3.20 -12.64
C ASN A 89 -5.13 2.34 -11.45
N GLU A 90 -4.71 2.96 -10.35
CA GLU A 90 -4.24 2.30 -9.12
C GLU A 90 -2.92 1.53 -9.24
N ASN A 91 -2.17 1.75 -10.32
CA ASN A 91 -0.89 1.11 -10.58
C ASN A 91 0.23 2.16 -10.67
N LEU A 92 1.43 1.80 -10.21
CA LEU A 92 2.63 2.59 -10.52
C LEU A 92 3.10 2.21 -11.93
N ILE A 93 3.13 3.20 -12.81
CA ILE A 93 3.63 3.01 -14.17
C ILE A 93 4.92 3.79 -14.39
N LYS A 94 5.80 3.19 -15.17
CA LYS A 94 7.00 3.79 -15.73
C LYS A 94 6.81 3.94 -17.22
N LYS A 95 6.89 5.17 -17.70
CA LYS A 95 6.89 5.51 -19.12
C LYS A 95 8.30 5.84 -19.57
N THR A 96 8.61 5.54 -20.83
CA THR A 96 9.87 5.88 -21.46
C THR A 96 9.59 6.88 -22.57
N TYR A 97 10.44 7.88 -22.69
CA TYR A 97 10.33 8.93 -23.69
C TYR A 97 11.64 9.01 -24.47
N ASP A 98 11.53 9.23 -25.77
CA ASP A 98 12.68 9.49 -26.62
C ASP A 98 13.29 10.89 -26.36
N SER A 99 14.42 11.17 -27.01
CA SER A 99 15.11 12.47 -26.91
C SER A 99 14.33 13.67 -27.45
N ILE A 100 13.15 13.44 -28.05
CA ILE A 100 12.26 14.46 -28.62
C ILE A 100 11.03 14.66 -27.72
N GLY A 101 10.86 13.84 -26.67
CA GLY A 101 9.75 13.91 -25.72
C GLY A 101 8.53 13.09 -26.12
N THR A 102 8.66 12.19 -27.10
CA THR A 102 7.57 11.29 -27.50
C THR A 102 7.60 10.03 -26.63
N GLU A 103 6.46 9.67 -26.04
CA GLU A 103 6.34 8.43 -25.27
C GLU A 103 6.54 7.21 -26.19
N ASP A 104 7.48 6.34 -25.82
CA ASP A 104 7.63 5.01 -26.39
C ASP A 104 6.67 4.06 -25.66
N VAL A 105 5.46 3.92 -26.22
CA VAL A 105 4.36 3.13 -25.64
C VAL A 105 4.73 1.65 -25.52
N GLU A 106 5.60 1.13 -26.39
CA GLU A 106 6.03 -0.27 -26.34
C GLU A 106 6.94 -0.55 -25.13
N LYS A 107 7.67 0.46 -24.67
CA LYS A 107 8.53 0.39 -23.46
C LYS A 107 7.80 0.74 -22.16
N ARG A 108 6.48 0.97 -22.20
CA ARG A 108 5.69 1.26 -20.99
C ARG A 108 5.70 0.05 -20.06
N LYS A 109 6.00 0.27 -18.78
CA LYS A 109 6.09 -0.79 -17.79
C LYS A 109 5.24 -0.49 -16.58
N THR A 110 4.37 -1.42 -16.19
CA THR A 110 3.76 -1.39 -14.86
C THR A 110 4.77 -1.93 -13.85
N LEU A 111 5.20 -1.08 -12.92
CA LEU A 111 6.17 -1.44 -11.89
C LEU A 111 5.49 -2.07 -10.67
N PHE A 112 4.28 -1.64 -10.38
CA PHE A 112 3.50 -2.13 -9.26
C PHE A 112 2.01 -2.10 -9.61
N THR A 113 1.33 -3.18 -9.30
CA THR A 113 -0.13 -3.30 -9.32
C THR A 113 -0.57 -3.51 -7.88
N ASP A 114 -1.60 -2.78 -7.42
CA ASP A 114 -2.45 -3.09 -6.24
C ASP A 114 -2.79 -1.82 -5.44
N PHE A 115 -3.98 -1.27 -5.68
CA PHE A 115 -4.66 -0.30 -4.81
C PHE A 115 -3.85 0.95 -4.45
N LEU A 116 -2.97 1.41 -5.35
CA LEU A 116 -2.23 2.65 -5.15
C LEU A 116 -3.14 3.85 -5.40
N GLU A 117 -3.41 4.66 -4.38
CA GLU A 117 -4.30 5.81 -4.54
C GLU A 117 -3.56 6.98 -5.19
N SER A 118 -2.38 7.32 -4.68
CA SER A 118 -1.57 8.40 -5.22
C SER A 118 -0.11 8.29 -4.77
N ILE A 119 0.75 8.92 -5.55
CA ILE A 119 2.10 9.27 -5.16
C ILE A 119 2.23 10.77 -5.34
N GLU A 120 2.77 11.44 -4.34
CA GLU A 120 3.10 12.85 -4.38
C GLU A 120 4.61 13.00 -4.20
N PHE A 121 5.26 13.63 -5.17
CA PHE A 121 6.65 14.01 -5.10
C PHE A 121 6.72 15.44 -4.61
N ASN A 122 7.59 15.70 -3.65
CA ASN A 122 7.79 17.03 -3.07
C ASN A 122 9.29 17.32 -2.95
N SER A 123 9.74 18.30 -3.71
CA SER A 123 11.05 18.91 -3.52
C SER A 123 10.89 20.14 -2.63
N GLN A 124 11.45 20.06 -1.43
CA GLN A 124 11.52 21.17 -0.47
C GLN A 124 12.94 21.21 0.08
N ASP A 125 13.88 21.45 -0.82
CA ASP A 125 15.29 21.56 -0.46
C ASP A 125 15.81 22.95 -0.79
N THR A 126 15.74 23.82 0.22
CA THR A 126 16.30 25.18 0.15
C THR A 126 17.84 25.16 0.24
N ASN A 127 18.41 24.09 0.78
CA ASN A 127 19.84 23.96 1.04
C ASN A 127 20.60 23.36 -0.14
N GLY A 128 19.92 22.63 -1.03
CA GLY A 128 20.53 22.00 -2.20
C GLY A 128 21.17 20.65 -1.89
N ASN A 129 20.69 19.95 -0.87
CA ASN A 129 21.20 18.64 -0.48
C ASN A 129 20.75 17.50 -1.42
N GLY A 130 19.91 17.78 -2.43
CA GLY A 130 19.47 16.79 -3.39
C GLY A 130 18.47 15.82 -2.79
N ILE A 131 17.57 16.29 -1.92
CA ILE A 131 16.57 15.44 -1.26
C ILE A 131 15.19 15.65 -1.91
N ILE A 132 14.52 14.54 -2.21
CA ILE A 132 13.10 14.53 -2.59
C ILE A 132 12.32 13.78 -1.52
N ASN A 133 11.25 14.41 -1.03
CA ASN A 133 10.28 13.79 -0.15
C ASN A 133 9.19 13.16 -1.02
N ILE A 134 8.80 11.94 -0.70
CA ILE A 134 7.75 11.24 -1.43
C ILE A 134 6.69 10.80 -0.42
N THR A 135 5.43 11.07 -0.75
CA THR A 135 4.28 10.59 -0.02
C THR A 135 3.51 9.60 -0.88
N ILE A 136 3.35 8.38 -0.40
CA ILE A 136 2.56 7.34 -1.04
C ILE A 136 1.28 7.14 -0.25
N LYS A 137 0.14 7.09 -0.93
CA LYS A 137 -1.14 6.69 -0.35
C LYS A 137 -1.62 5.41 -1.01
N VAL A 138 -1.94 4.41 -0.18
CA VAL A 138 -2.48 3.12 -0.60
C VAL A 138 -3.84 2.95 0.07
N VAL A 139 -4.83 2.52 -0.71
CA VAL A 139 -6.17 2.21 -0.21
C VAL A 139 -6.29 0.72 0.09
N GLU A 140 -7.12 0.38 1.05
CA GLU A 140 -7.43 -1.02 1.33
C GLU A 140 -8.36 -1.60 0.26
N GLU A 141 -8.16 -2.88 -0.05
CA GLU A 141 -9.02 -3.64 -0.95
C GLU A 141 -10.49 -3.59 -0.47
N GLY A 142 -11.36 -3.03 -1.32
CA GLY A 142 -12.80 -2.96 -1.07
C GLY A 142 -13.30 -1.76 -0.25
N ASN A 143 -12.43 -0.84 0.20
CA ASN A 143 -12.85 0.32 1.00
C ASN A 143 -12.05 1.59 0.66
N LYS A 144 -12.48 2.30 -0.40
CA LYS A 144 -11.71 3.39 -1.03
C LYS A 144 -11.68 4.73 -0.28
N VAL A 145 -12.39 4.90 0.84
CA VAL A 145 -12.67 6.24 1.39
C VAL A 145 -12.21 6.46 2.83
N ASN A 146 -12.18 5.42 3.68
CA ASN A 146 -12.03 5.63 5.12
C ASN A 146 -10.68 5.20 5.72
N GLU A 147 -9.88 4.41 5.01
CA GLU A 147 -8.66 3.81 5.56
C GLU A 147 -7.51 3.89 4.56
N ILE A 148 -7.04 5.12 4.35
CA ILE A 148 -5.86 5.40 3.52
C ILE A 148 -4.62 5.17 4.39
N TYR A 149 -3.77 4.23 3.96
CA TYR A 149 -2.44 4.10 4.55
C TYR A 149 -1.47 5.01 3.82
N SER A 150 -0.77 5.86 4.58
CA SER A 150 0.18 6.84 4.04
C SER A 150 1.60 6.54 4.52
N VAL A 151 2.55 6.54 3.60
CA VAL A 151 3.99 6.46 3.88
C VAL A 151 4.65 7.72 3.34
N ASN A 152 5.43 8.37 4.18
CA ASN A 152 6.30 9.47 3.79
C ASN A 152 7.76 9.07 4.00
N PHE A 153 8.60 9.28 3.00
CA PHE A 153 10.03 8.97 3.05
C PHE A 153 10.83 9.89 2.15
N ASN A 154 12.13 9.94 2.41
CA ASN A 154 13.06 10.83 1.73
C ASN A 154 14.04 10.03 0.89
N ILE A 155 14.31 10.49 -0.32
CA ILE A 155 15.35 9.97 -1.19
C ILE A 155 16.46 11.02 -1.29
N LEU A 156 17.69 10.60 -0.96
CA LEU A 156 18.89 11.34 -1.32
C LEU A 156 19.29 10.97 -2.75
N LEU A 157 19.42 11.96 -3.62
CA LEU A 157 19.81 11.81 -5.01
C LEU A 157 21.34 11.81 -5.10
N GLU A 158 21.92 10.65 -5.41
CA GLU A 158 23.38 10.47 -5.35
C GLU A 158 24.12 11.26 -6.44
N ASN A 159 23.48 11.47 -7.59
CA ASN A 159 24.09 12.14 -8.74
C ASN A 159 23.62 13.59 -8.95
N ILE A 160 22.67 14.07 -8.16
CA ILE A 160 22.07 15.41 -8.32
C ILE A 160 22.42 16.26 -7.11
N LEU A 161 23.52 17.00 -7.23
CA LEU A 161 23.97 17.95 -6.23
C LEU A 161 23.26 19.30 -6.45
N ASN A 162 22.81 19.96 -5.37
CA ASN A 162 22.16 21.27 -5.43
C ASN A 162 20.83 21.31 -6.18
N TYR A 163 20.01 20.27 -6.04
CA TYR A 163 18.62 20.32 -6.49
C TYR A 163 17.82 21.33 -5.65
N LYS A 164 17.38 22.44 -6.27
CA LYS A 164 16.63 23.52 -5.62
C LYS A 164 15.37 23.81 -6.43
N GLU A 165 14.33 23.05 -6.15
CA GLU A 165 13.00 23.29 -6.68
C GLU A 165 12.01 23.20 -5.51
N ASN A 166 10.96 24.01 -5.55
CA ASN A 166 9.85 23.97 -4.59
C ASN A 166 8.59 23.59 -5.37
N ASN A 167 8.39 22.30 -5.58
CA ASN A 167 7.30 21.79 -6.41
C ASN A 167 6.68 20.54 -5.80
N ILE A 168 5.37 20.39 -5.97
CA ILE A 168 4.58 19.26 -5.52
C ILE A 168 3.80 18.74 -6.73
N GLN A 169 4.06 17.51 -7.15
CA GLN A 169 3.39 16.90 -8.32
C GLN A 169 3.12 15.42 -8.08
N ASN A 170 2.11 14.89 -8.78
CA ASN A 170 1.79 13.46 -8.77
C ASN A 170 2.57 12.64 -9.81
N LYS A 171 3.45 13.33 -10.54
CA LYS A 171 4.28 12.79 -11.60
C LYS A 171 5.67 13.37 -11.48
N ILE A 172 6.67 12.55 -11.80
CA ILE A 172 8.05 13.00 -11.87
C ILE A 172 8.71 12.45 -13.13
N TYR A 173 9.55 13.27 -13.75
CA TYR A 173 10.37 12.92 -14.89
C TYR A 173 11.83 12.80 -14.46
N TYR A 174 12.56 11.83 -15.00
CA TYR A 174 13.97 11.62 -14.67
C TYR A 174 14.73 10.96 -15.80
N SER A 175 16.04 11.21 -15.89
CA SER A 175 16.95 10.48 -16.79
C SER A 175 17.95 9.64 -16.00
N LYS A 176 18.55 8.65 -16.65
CA LYS A 176 19.56 7.76 -16.05
C LYS A 176 20.85 7.80 -16.87
N TYR A 177 21.96 7.42 -16.25
CA TYR A 177 23.17 7.11 -17.02
C TYR A 177 22.91 5.86 -17.85
N ASN A 178 23.19 5.95 -19.16
CA ASN A 178 23.19 4.80 -20.06
C ASN A 178 24.32 3.83 -19.73
#